data_AF-A0A4Q5YT73-F1
#
_entry.id   AF-A0A4Q5YT73-F1
#
_cell.length_a   1.000
_cell.length_b   1.000
_cell.length_c   1.000
_cell.angle_alpha   90.00
_cell.angle_beta   90.00
_cell.angle_gamma   90.00
#
_symmetry.space_group_name_H-M   'P 1'
#
loop_
_entity.id
_entity.type
_entity.pdbx_description
1 polymer ?
#
loop_
_entity_poly.entity_id
_entity_poly.type
_entity_poly.pdbx_seq_one_letter_code
_entity_poly.pdbx_strand_id
1 'polypeptide(L)'
;MWQRFLLTFLFLLAGTGAIAQVSTKRCRWIKVSSRTITLDSLSLLPSTVEFFRGGKDQIPFEYNAGTNRFRLLNAPAVNSLAPDSVINALDSVLVCYRVLPLNLAAVHRRRNAETLQFASFEQNYYREDFSVREELFSTPGLTKTGSISRGISFGNTQSVFVNSNLNLQLEGKLTDDISITGTISDQNIPFQPEGNTQQLQQFDRIFITLEHARWALTAGDVVLQNRPSHFMRFYKNVQGGLFELKTGKTPENAGTSAVAFSVAKGKFASINVEPIESVQGPYKLRGPEGEQFIVVLAGSEKVYLDGRLLV
;
A
#
# COMPACT_ATOMS: atom_id res chain seq x y z
N MET A 1 27.33 -48.72 7.33
CA MET A 1 26.07 -47.93 7.23
C MET A 1 25.30 -48.24 5.94
N TRP A 2 25.97 -48.33 4.79
CA TRP A 2 25.38 -48.60 3.47
C TRP A 2 24.56 -49.92 3.38
N GLN A 3 25.05 -51.01 3.98
CA GLN A 3 24.39 -52.32 3.94
C GLN A 3 23.00 -52.34 4.59
N ARG A 4 22.79 -51.54 5.65
CA ARG A 4 21.48 -51.41 6.32
C ARG A 4 20.49 -50.62 5.47
N PHE A 5 20.97 -49.64 4.69
CA PHE A 5 20.17 -48.85 3.76
C PHE A 5 19.73 -49.66 2.53
N LEU A 6 20.60 -50.56 2.06
CA LEU A 6 20.30 -51.44 0.93
C LEU A 6 19.26 -52.51 1.30
N LEU A 7 19.32 -53.05 2.52
CA LEU A 7 18.32 -53.98 3.05
C LEU A 7 16.96 -53.31 3.28
N THR A 8 16.92 -52.07 3.79
CA THR A 8 15.64 -51.34 3.93
C THR A 8 15.05 -50.94 2.58
N PHE A 9 15.88 -50.57 1.60
CA PHE A 9 15.42 -50.28 0.23
C PHE A 9 14.89 -51.55 -0.47
N LEU A 10 15.54 -52.70 -0.29
CA LEU A 10 15.08 -53.99 -0.83
C LEU A 10 13.75 -54.44 -0.18
N PHE A 11 13.57 -54.19 1.12
CA PHE A 11 12.32 -54.50 1.84
C PHE A 11 11.16 -53.59 1.41
N LEU A 12 11.46 -52.32 1.07
CA LEU A 12 10.49 -51.38 0.50
C LEU A 12 10.08 -51.75 -0.93
N LEU A 13 11.00 -52.28 -1.75
CA LEU A 13 10.65 -52.79 -3.08
C LEU A 13 9.85 -54.10 -3.00
N ALA A 14 10.16 -55.00 -2.07
CA ALA A 14 9.43 -56.26 -1.91
C ALA A 14 7.98 -56.09 -1.42
N GLY A 15 7.65 -54.96 -0.77
CA GLY A 15 6.28 -54.64 -0.33
C GLY A 15 5.33 -54.16 -1.44
N THR A 16 5.80 -53.97 -2.67
CA THR A 16 4.97 -53.47 -3.78
C THR A 16 4.41 -54.57 -4.70
N GLY A 17 4.63 -55.83 -4.37
CA GLY A 17 4.06 -56.97 -5.06
C GLY A 17 2.66 -57.34 -4.56
N ALA A 18 1.72 -57.43 -5.50
CA ALA A 18 0.42 -58.10 -5.41
C ALA A 18 -0.78 -57.34 -4.78
N ILE A 19 -1.24 -56.27 -5.46
CA ILE A 19 -2.69 -56.07 -5.66
C ILE A 19 -2.99 -56.09 -7.17
N ALA A 20 -3.03 -57.30 -7.71
CA ALA A 20 -3.68 -57.64 -8.97
C ALA A 20 -4.45 -58.94 -8.67
N GLN A 21 -5.76 -59.10 -8.85
CA GLN A 21 -6.73 -58.44 -9.70
C GLN A 21 -8.07 -58.38 -8.95
N VAL A 22 -8.55 -57.21 -8.53
CA VAL A 22 -9.97 -57.07 -8.18
C VAL A 22 -10.71 -56.94 -9.51
N SER A 23 -11.50 -57.94 -9.86
CA SER A 23 -12.30 -57.89 -11.09
C SER A 23 -13.19 -56.64 -11.09
N THR A 24 -13.05 -55.81 -12.12
CA THR A 24 -13.89 -54.62 -12.32
C THR A 24 -15.26 -54.98 -12.87
N LYS A 25 -15.53 -56.24 -13.22
CA LYS A 25 -16.83 -56.71 -13.67
C LYS A 25 -17.74 -56.98 -12.47
N ARG A 26 -18.90 -56.32 -12.45
CA ARG A 26 -19.96 -56.48 -11.47
C ARG A 26 -21.24 -56.88 -12.19
N CYS A 27 -22.08 -57.69 -11.53
CA CYS A 27 -23.38 -58.08 -12.05
C CYS A 27 -24.43 -57.92 -10.95
N ARG A 28 -25.55 -57.27 -11.27
CA ARG A 28 -26.61 -56.96 -10.31
C ARG A 28 -27.98 -57.16 -10.94
N TRP A 29 -28.89 -57.80 -10.21
CA TRP A 29 -30.29 -57.85 -10.57
C TRP A 29 -30.96 -56.52 -10.26
N ILE A 30 -31.62 -55.93 -11.26
CA ILE A 30 -32.44 -54.73 -11.09
C ILE A 30 -33.87 -55.01 -11.52
N LYS A 31 -34.83 -54.37 -10.86
CA LYS A 31 -36.22 -54.40 -11.30
C LYS A 31 -36.38 -53.55 -12.55
N VAL A 32 -37.15 -54.03 -13.53
CA VAL A 32 -37.41 -53.26 -14.76
C VAL A 32 -38.35 -52.11 -14.42
N SER A 33 -37.79 -50.90 -14.34
CA SER A 33 -38.51 -49.68 -14.01
C SER A 33 -37.88 -48.50 -14.74
N SER A 34 -38.71 -47.51 -15.08
CA SER A 34 -38.26 -46.24 -15.66
C SER A 34 -37.68 -45.26 -14.63
N ARG A 35 -37.56 -45.69 -13.36
CA ARG A 35 -36.93 -44.89 -12.29
C ARG A 35 -35.41 -44.88 -12.44
N THR A 36 -34.83 -43.74 -12.13
CA THR A 36 -33.38 -43.57 -12.08
C THR A 36 -32.82 -44.21 -10.81
N ILE A 37 -31.79 -45.04 -10.96
CA ILE A 37 -31.14 -45.78 -9.86
C ILE A 37 -29.61 -45.63 -9.93
N THR A 38 -28.94 -45.86 -8.80
CA THR A 38 -27.47 -45.99 -8.75
C THR A 38 -27.11 -47.48 -8.70
N LEU A 39 -26.42 -47.98 -9.72
CA LEU A 39 -26.06 -49.41 -9.79
C LEU A 39 -24.90 -49.75 -8.86
N ASP A 40 -23.92 -48.84 -8.77
CA ASP A 40 -22.66 -49.03 -8.03
C ASP A 40 -22.20 -47.71 -7.38
N SER A 41 -21.32 -47.80 -6.38
CA SER A 41 -20.69 -46.63 -5.76
C SER A 41 -19.63 -46.00 -6.66
N LEU A 42 -19.03 -46.80 -7.55
CA LEU A 42 -18.08 -46.36 -8.58
C LEU A 42 -18.79 -46.05 -9.91
N SER A 43 -18.14 -45.24 -10.76
CA SER A 43 -18.70 -44.90 -12.07
C SER A 43 -18.66 -46.10 -13.02
N LEU A 44 -19.71 -46.23 -13.83
CA LEU A 44 -19.89 -47.30 -14.80
C LEU A 44 -19.21 -46.96 -16.13
N LEU A 45 -18.71 -47.97 -16.84
CA LEU A 45 -18.26 -47.84 -18.22
C LEU A 45 -19.41 -48.23 -19.18
N PRO A 46 -20.08 -47.28 -19.85
CA PRO A 46 -21.34 -47.53 -20.56
C PRO A 46 -21.23 -48.57 -21.67
N SER A 47 -20.10 -48.58 -22.38
CA SER A 47 -19.84 -49.53 -23.48
C SER A 47 -19.73 -51.00 -23.05
N THR A 48 -19.67 -51.26 -21.74
CA THR A 48 -19.53 -52.62 -21.18
C THR A 48 -20.80 -53.15 -20.53
N VAL A 49 -21.89 -52.39 -20.58
CA VAL A 49 -23.17 -52.81 -20.01
C VAL A 49 -23.75 -53.92 -20.88
N GLU A 50 -24.01 -55.07 -20.28
CA GLU A 50 -24.62 -56.23 -20.92
C GLU A 50 -25.81 -56.69 -20.08
N PHE A 51 -26.94 -56.95 -20.75
CA PHE A 51 -28.13 -57.49 -20.13
C PHE A 51 -28.20 -58.99 -20.40
N PHE A 52 -28.26 -59.78 -19.33
CA PHE A 52 -28.46 -61.22 -19.40
C PHE A 52 -29.94 -61.50 -19.11
N ARG A 53 -30.60 -62.22 -20.04
CA ARG A 53 -32.06 -62.46 -20.10
C ARG A 53 -32.85 -61.29 -20.72
N GLY A 54 -32.52 -60.96 -21.97
CA GLY A 54 -33.10 -59.88 -22.78
C GLY A 54 -31.98 -59.17 -23.53
N GLY A 55 -31.51 -59.78 -24.64
CA GLY A 55 -30.20 -59.57 -25.26
C GLY A 55 -29.76 -58.09 -25.42
N LYS A 56 -28.46 -57.89 -25.66
CA LYS A 56 -27.79 -56.57 -25.75
C LYS A 56 -28.54 -55.50 -26.57
N ASP A 57 -29.38 -55.92 -27.51
CA ASP A 57 -30.15 -55.06 -28.42
C ASP A 57 -31.60 -54.76 -28.01
N GLN A 58 -32.06 -55.19 -26.82
CA GLN A 58 -33.50 -55.17 -26.47
C GLN A 58 -33.92 -54.12 -25.44
N ILE A 59 -33.00 -53.57 -24.63
CA ILE A 59 -33.36 -52.57 -23.62
C ILE A 59 -32.46 -51.34 -23.75
N PRO A 60 -32.96 -50.25 -24.35
CA PRO A 60 -32.20 -49.01 -24.39
C PRO A 60 -32.00 -48.50 -22.95
N PHE A 61 -30.83 -47.95 -22.66
CA PHE A 61 -30.51 -47.40 -21.35
C PHE A 61 -29.83 -46.05 -21.49
N GLU A 62 -29.93 -45.25 -20.43
CA GLU A 62 -29.25 -43.98 -20.29
C GLU A 62 -28.40 -44.03 -19.02
N TYR A 63 -27.12 -43.66 -19.15
CA TYR A 63 -26.23 -43.50 -18.01
C TYR A 63 -25.56 -42.14 -18.05
N ASN A 64 -25.72 -41.38 -16.97
CA ASN A 64 -25.05 -40.10 -16.78
C ASN A 64 -23.88 -40.25 -15.81
N ALA A 65 -22.65 -40.22 -16.35
CA ALA A 65 -21.42 -40.36 -15.56
C ALA A 65 -21.21 -39.23 -14.54
N GLY A 66 -21.68 -38.01 -14.83
CA GLY A 66 -21.54 -36.85 -13.95
C GLY A 66 -22.46 -36.88 -12.72
N THR A 67 -23.54 -37.66 -12.75
CA THR A 67 -24.45 -37.85 -11.61
C THR A 67 -24.49 -39.29 -11.10
N ASN A 68 -23.71 -40.19 -11.72
CA ASN A 68 -23.67 -41.63 -11.50
C ASN A 68 -25.06 -42.29 -11.51
N ARG A 69 -25.93 -41.83 -12.42
CA ARG A 69 -27.34 -42.23 -12.49
C ARG A 69 -27.60 -43.08 -13.72
N PHE A 70 -28.25 -44.22 -13.52
CA PHE A 70 -28.61 -45.19 -14.54
C PHE A 70 -30.13 -45.28 -14.65
N ARG A 71 -30.65 -45.30 -15.87
CA ARG A 71 -32.08 -45.43 -16.15
C ARG A 71 -32.30 -46.35 -17.35
N LEU A 72 -33.28 -47.24 -17.24
CA LEU A 72 -33.77 -48.00 -18.39
C LEU A 72 -34.77 -47.14 -19.18
N LEU A 73 -34.57 -47.06 -20.48
CA LEU A 73 -35.49 -46.42 -21.41
C LEU A 73 -36.54 -47.46 -21.83
N ASN A 74 -37.78 -47.01 -22.06
CA ASN A 74 -38.90 -47.87 -22.49
C ASN A 74 -39.27 -49.02 -21.54
N ALA A 75 -39.01 -48.89 -20.24
CA ALA A 75 -39.55 -49.82 -19.25
C ALA A 75 -41.10 -49.70 -19.23
N PRO A 76 -41.85 -50.81 -19.29
CA PRO A 76 -43.31 -50.77 -19.25
C PRO A 76 -43.76 -50.08 -17.95
N ALA A 77 -44.54 -49.01 -18.08
CA ALA A 77 -45.15 -48.37 -16.93
C ALA A 77 -46.14 -49.37 -16.32
N VAL A 78 -45.97 -49.70 -15.04
CA VAL A 78 -46.83 -50.65 -14.29
C VAL A 78 -48.23 -50.06 -14.01
N ASN A 79 -48.68 -49.09 -14.81
CA ASN A 79 -49.95 -48.40 -14.66
C ASN A 79 -50.80 -48.52 -15.93
N SER A 80 -51.23 -49.74 -16.23
CA SER A 80 -52.48 -49.97 -16.96
C SER A 80 -52.93 -51.40 -16.69
N LEU A 81 -53.94 -51.55 -15.82
CA LEU A 81 -54.69 -52.79 -15.68
C LEU A 81 -55.37 -53.11 -17.02
N ALA A 82 -54.88 -54.13 -17.72
CA ALA A 82 -55.60 -54.84 -18.76
C ALA A 82 -55.24 -56.33 -18.63
N PRO A 83 -56.18 -57.25 -18.35
CA PRO A 83 -55.85 -58.62 -17.93
C PRO A 83 -55.35 -59.58 -19.01
N ASP A 84 -55.30 -59.19 -20.29
CA ASP A 84 -55.15 -60.16 -21.40
C ASP A 84 -54.00 -59.87 -22.37
N SER A 85 -52.87 -59.35 -21.88
CA SER A 85 -51.64 -59.27 -22.66
C SER A 85 -50.47 -59.85 -21.88
N VAL A 86 -50.40 -61.18 -21.89
CA VAL A 86 -49.24 -61.97 -21.46
C VAL A 86 -48.09 -61.70 -22.42
N ILE A 87 -47.43 -60.55 -22.29
CA ILE A 87 -46.10 -60.30 -22.84
C ILE A 87 -45.20 -59.97 -21.65
N ASN A 88 -44.60 -61.02 -21.10
CA ASN A 88 -43.37 -61.04 -20.29
C ASN A 88 -42.94 -59.67 -19.73
N ALA A 89 -43.66 -59.18 -18.72
CA ALA A 89 -43.12 -58.12 -17.87
C ALA A 89 -41.96 -58.75 -17.09
N LEU A 90 -40.72 -58.58 -17.58
CA LEU A 90 -39.54 -59.00 -16.85
C LEU A 90 -39.53 -58.29 -15.48
N ASP A 91 -39.82 -59.03 -14.41
CA ASP A 91 -39.79 -58.49 -13.04
C ASP A 91 -38.38 -58.01 -12.67
N SER A 92 -37.35 -58.73 -13.13
CA SER A 92 -35.95 -58.34 -12.97
C SER A 92 -35.07 -58.73 -14.15
N VAL A 93 -34.03 -57.92 -14.38
CA VAL A 93 -32.99 -58.13 -15.40
C VAL A 93 -31.63 -58.15 -14.72
N LEU A 94 -30.76 -59.07 -15.14
CA LEU A 94 -29.38 -59.13 -14.69
C LEU A 94 -28.52 -58.20 -15.56
N VAL A 95 -28.01 -57.15 -14.95
CA VAL A 95 -27.11 -56.18 -15.61
C VAL A 95 -25.69 -56.48 -15.19
N CYS A 96 -24.83 -56.80 -16.14
CA CYS A 96 -23.40 -56.92 -15.93
C CYS A 96 -22.69 -55.70 -16.55
N TYR A 97 -21.75 -55.13 -15.83
CA TYR A 97 -21.05 -53.91 -16.23
C TYR A 97 -19.63 -53.89 -15.65
N ARG A 98 -18.75 -53.06 -16.22
CA ARG A 98 -17.46 -52.75 -15.60
C ARG A 98 -17.48 -51.38 -14.93
N VAL A 99 -16.82 -51.29 -13.78
CA VAL A 99 -16.65 -50.04 -13.03
C VAL A 99 -15.27 -49.44 -13.26
N LEU A 100 -15.21 -48.11 -13.25
CA LEU A 100 -13.98 -47.33 -13.20
C LEU A 100 -13.45 -47.30 -11.76
N PRO A 101 -12.13 -47.16 -11.54
CA PRO A 101 -11.54 -47.08 -10.19
C PRO A 101 -11.81 -45.72 -9.49
N LEU A 102 -12.79 -44.95 -9.97
CA LEU A 102 -13.12 -43.60 -9.51
C LEU A 102 -14.61 -43.32 -9.72
N ASN A 103 -15.19 -42.49 -8.85
CA ASN A 103 -16.56 -42.00 -8.97
C ASN A 103 -16.55 -40.57 -9.52
N LEU A 104 -16.87 -40.41 -10.80
CA LEU A 104 -16.92 -39.13 -11.51
C LEU A 104 -18.00 -38.18 -10.99
N ALA A 105 -19.02 -38.70 -10.28
CA ALA A 105 -20.06 -37.89 -9.66
C ALA A 105 -19.70 -37.45 -8.23
N ALA A 106 -18.58 -37.93 -7.67
CA ALA A 106 -18.17 -37.54 -6.33
C ALA A 106 -17.70 -36.08 -6.35
N VAL A 107 -18.36 -35.24 -5.54
CA VAL A 107 -17.94 -33.85 -5.34
C VAL A 107 -16.67 -33.87 -4.47
N HIS A 108 -15.56 -33.37 -5.00
CA HIS A 108 -14.32 -33.20 -4.25
C HIS A 108 -14.05 -31.71 -4.05
N ARG A 109 -13.99 -31.27 -2.79
CA ARG A 109 -13.71 -29.88 -2.41
C ARG A 109 -12.55 -29.87 -1.43
N ARG A 110 -11.48 -29.13 -1.77
CA ARG A 110 -10.32 -28.93 -0.89
C ARG A 110 -10.57 -27.86 0.19
N ARG A 111 -11.52 -26.96 -0.04
CA ARG A 111 -11.93 -25.90 0.88
C ARG A 111 -13.46 -25.83 0.92
N ASN A 112 -14.03 -25.59 2.10
CA ASN A 112 -15.47 -25.46 2.24
C ASN A 112 -15.92 -24.13 1.57
N ALA A 113 -16.82 -24.24 0.59
CA ALA A 113 -17.34 -23.07 -0.12
C ALA A 113 -18.25 -22.21 0.77
N GLU A 114 -18.82 -22.76 1.83
CA GLU A 114 -19.63 -22.02 2.80
C GLU A 114 -18.77 -21.17 3.74
N THR A 115 -17.50 -21.55 3.94
CA THR A 115 -16.50 -20.72 4.65
C THR A 115 -15.86 -19.66 3.75
N LEU A 116 -16.11 -19.69 2.44
CA LEU A 116 -15.87 -18.52 1.59
C LEU A 116 -17.02 -17.54 1.86
N GLN A 117 -17.01 -16.95 3.05
CA GLN A 117 -17.52 -15.60 3.18
C GLN A 117 -16.72 -14.78 2.19
N PHE A 118 -17.29 -14.53 1.02
CA PHE A 118 -17.15 -13.22 0.43
C PHE A 118 -17.50 -12.30 1.58
N ALA A 119 -16.48 -11.70 2.20
CA ALA A 119 -16.71 -10.55 3.03
C ALA A 119 -17.54 -9.66 2.12
N SER A 120 -18.85 -9.61 2.39
CA SER A 120 -19.65 -8.51 1.94
C SER A 120 -18.79 -7.31 2.31
N PHE A 121 -18.42 -6.52 1.32
CA PHE A 121 -17.94 -5.18 1.56
C PHE A 121 -19.12 -4.40 2.16
N GLU A 122 -19.58 -4.82 3.34
CA GLU A 122 -20.12 -3.97 4.38
C GLU A 122 -18.94 -3.06 4.70
N GLN A 123 -18.84 -2.02 3.89
CA GLN A 123 -17.95 -0.91 4.09
C GLN A 123 -18.47 -0.18 5.33
N ASN A 124 -18.25 -0.82 6.48
CA ASN A 124 -18.07 -0.12 7.73
C ASN A 124 -16.84 0.73 7.49
N TYR A 125 -17.06 1.90 6.89
CA TYR A 125 -16.13 3.00 7.02
C TYR A 125 -15.88 3.07 8.51
N TYR A 126 -14.66 2.74 8.91
CA TYR A 126 -14.15 3.10 10.21
C TYR A 126 -14.18 4.63 10.22
N ARG A 127 -15.35 5.18 10.58
CA ARG A 127 -15.51 6.60 10.81
C ARG A 127 -14.94 6.76 12.19
N GLU A 128 -13.62 6.92 12.26
CA GLU A 128 -13.03 7.50 13.44
C GLU A 128 -13.78 8.80 13.71
N ASP A 129 -14.31 8.88 14.92
CA ASP A 129 -14.93 10.08 15.39
C ASP A 129 -13.80 11.11 15.55
N PHE A 130 -13.56 11.90 14.51
CA PHE A 130 -12.58 13.01 14.52
C PHE A 130 -12.89 14.07 15.61
N SER A 131 -13.96 13.90 16.38
CA SER A 131 -14.23 14.70 17.57
C SER A 131 -13.22 14.45 18.70
N VAL A 132 -12.56 13.30 18.73
CA VAL A 132 -11.38 13.09 19.57
C VAL A 132 -10.14 13.47 18.75
N ARG A 133 -9.83 14.78 18.73
CA ARG A 133 -8.50 15.25 18.37
C ARG A 133 -7.54 14.69 19.41
N GLU A 134 -6.94 13.55 19.12
CA GLU A 134 -5.76 13.07 19.81
C GLU A 134 -4.65 14.09 19.54
N GLU A 135 -4.51 15.06 20.43
CA GLU A 135 -3.39 15.97 20.42
C GLU A 135 -2.13 15.14 20.68
N LEU A 136 -1.36 14.84 19.61
CA LEU A 136 -0.08 14.12 19.66
C LEU A 136 0.89 14.68 20.72
N PHE A 137 0.64 15.91 21.17
CA PHE A 137 1.25 16.53 22.34
C PHE A 137 0.17 17.40 23.01
N SER A 138 -0.38 17.06 24.17
CA SER A 138 -1.23 18.01 24.93
C SER A 138 -0.36 18.80 25.90
N THR A 139 -0.41 20.13 25.80
CA THR A 139 0.30 21.02 26.73
C THR A 139 -0.67 22.15 27.06
N PRO A 140 -1.20 22.22 28.29
CA PRO A 140 -2.11 23.28 28.69
C PRO A 140 -1.49 24.66 28.42
N GLY A 141 -2.23 25.58 27.79
CA GLY A 141 -1.77 26.95 27.51
C GLY A 141 -1.00 27.14 26.20
N LEU A 142 -0.90 26.10 25.37
CA LEU A 142 -0.17 26.11 24.09
C LEU A 142 -1.13 25.88 22.92
N THR A 143 -1.31 26.87 22.06
CA THR A 143 -2.09 26.76 20.82
C THR A 143 -1.20 26.22 19.70
N LYS A 144 -1.75 25.25 18.98
CA LYS A 144 -1.09 24.57 17.85
C LYS A 144 -1.98 24.72 16.64
N THR A 145 -1.48 25.36 15.59
CA THR A 145 -2.22 25.58 14.35
C THR A 145 -1.38 25.06 13.19
N GLY A 146 -2.03 24.40 12.23
CA GLY A 146 -1.31 23.84 11.09
C GLY A 146 -1.80 22.47 10.68
N SER A 147 -1.04 21.84 9.79
CA SER A 147 -1.31 20.52 9.25
C SER A 147 -0.03 19.72 9.09
N ILE A 148 -0.14 18.42 9.35
CA ILE A 148 0.92 17.45 9.11
C ILE A 148 0.32 16.42 8.16
N SER A 149 0.88 16.30 6.97
CA SER A 149 0.44 15.34 5.97
C SER A 149 1.59 14.44 5.56
N ARG A 150 1.36 13.13 5.56
CA ARG A 150 2.31 12.10 5.11
C ARG A 150 1.58 11.17 4.16
N GLY A 151 1.76 11.39 2.87
CA GLY A 151 1.22 10.56 1.81
C GLY A 151 2.23 9.51 1.36
N ILE A 152 1.77 8.28 1.14
CA ILE A 152 2.57 7.24 0.48
C ILE A 152 1.92 6.95 -0.86
N SER A 153 2.67 7.13 -1.94
CA SER A 153 2.21 6.91 -3.30
C SER A 153 2.86 5.67 -3.88
N PHE A 154 2.03 4.76 -4.39
CA PHE A 154 2.42 3.53 -5.08
C PHE A 154 1.82 3.60 -6.49
N GLY A 155 2.56 3.20 -7.52
CA GLY A 155 2.02 3.12 -8.88
C GLY A 155 2.61 1.96 -9.66
N ASN A 156 1.87 1.51 -10.68
CA ASN A 156 2.11 0.26 -11.40
C ASN A 156 3.49 0.17 -12.09
N THR A 157 4.17 1.30 -12.30
CA THR A 157 5.49 1.40 -12.94
C THR A 157 6.43 2.36 -12.22
N GLN A 158 6.17 2.69 -10.95
CA GLN A 158 6.99 3.63 -10.17
C GLN A 158 7.31 3.07 -8.79
N SER A 159 8.50 3.42 -8.29
CA SER A 159 8.90 3.12 -6.91
C SER A 159 7.98 3.82 -5.91
N VAL A 160 7.88 3.24 -4.71
CA VAL A 160 7.14 3.84 -3.58
C VAL A 160 7.74 5.20 -3.26
N PHE A 161 6.92 6.26 -3.31
CA PHE A 161 7.35 7.59 -2.90
C PHE A 161 6.57 8.04 -1.67
N VAL A 162 7.28 8.59 -0.69
CA VAL A 162 6.69 9.19 0.50
C VAL A 162 6.73 10.70 0.32
N ASN A 163 5.56 11.33 0.26
CA ASN A 163 5.42 12.78 0.27
C ASN A 163 5.04 13.23 1.68
N SER A 164 5.83 14.13 2.26
CA SER A 164 5.54 14.73 3.57
C SER A 164 5.44 16.23 3.40
N ASN A 165 4.39 16.84 3.96
CA ASN A 165 4.26 18.27 4.08
C ASN A 165 3.88 18.59 5.53
N LEU A 166 4.67 19.48 6.13
CA LEU A 166 4.52 19.94 7.50
C LEU A 166 4.42 21.45 7.49
N ASN A 167 3.32 21.98 8.00
CA ASN A 167 3.19 23.40 8.33
C ASN A 167 2.58 23.47 9.73
N LEU A 168 3.41 23.78 10.73
CA LEU A 168 3.02 23.84 12.13
C LEU A 168 3.45 25.18 12.72
N GLN A 169 2.50 25.86 13.33
CA GLN A 169 2.70 27.06 14.12
C GLN A 169 2.34 26.74 15.57
N LEU A 170 3.16 27.26 16.47
CA LEU A 170 3.08 27.03 17.89
C LEU A 170 3.10 28.39 18.59
N GLU A 171 2.10 28.67 19.42
CA GLU A 171 2.08 29.89 20.21
C GLU A 171 1.49 29.61 21.60
N GLY A 172 1.99 30.25 22.65
CA GLY A 172 1.34 30.16 23.95
C GLY A 172 2.28 30.49 25.10
N LYS A 173 1.80 30.22 26.30
CA LYS A 173 2.56 30.40 27.53
C LYS A 173 3.05 29.04 28.03
N LEU A 174 4.38 28.90 28.14
CA LEU A 174 5.01 27.71 28.70
C LEU A 174 4.97 27.75 30.24
N THR A 175 5.09 28.95 30.80
CA THR A 175 4.87 29.30 32.21
C THR A 175 4.22 30.69 32.28
N ASP A 176 3.89 31.18 33.47
CA ASP A 176 3.26 32.52 33.63
C ASP A 176 4.08 33.66 33.00
N ASP A 177 5.41 33.52 33.02
CA ASP A 177 6.39 34.54 32.60
C ASP A 177 7.12 34.22 31.28
N ILE A 178 6.92 33.02 30.70
CA ILE A 178 7.61 32.58 29.49
C ILE A 178 6.60 32.24 28.40
N SER A 179 6.64 32.98 27.29
CA SER A 179 5.92 32.65 26.06
C SER A 179 6.80 31.88 25.09
N ILE A 180 6.17 31.04 24.29
CA ILE A 180 6.79 30.30 23.19
C ILE A 180 6.08 30.68 21.90
N THR A 181 6.86 30.92 20.85
CA THR A 181 6.39 31.13 19.49
C THR A 181 7.28 30.34 18.55
N GLY A 182 6.72 29.52 17.69
CA GLY A 182 7.50 28.72 16.76
C GLY A 182 6.76 28.48 15.46
N THR A 183 7.52 28.35 14.39
CA THR A 183 7.01 27.91 13.08
C THR A 183 7.94 26.84 12.54
N ILE A 184 7.35 25.76 12.07
CA ILE A 184 8.04 24.65 11.40
C ILE A 184 7.29 24.45 10.08
N SER A 185 7.91 24.85 8.98
CA SER A 185 7.40 24.65 7.63
C SER A 185 8.42 23.84 6.83
N ASP A 186 7.97 22.76 6.21
CA ASP A 186 8.70 21.93 5.26
C ASP A 186 7.80 21.77 4.03
N GLN A 187 8.01 22.63 3.03
CA GLN A 187 7.16 22.67 1.85
C GLN A 187 7.99 22.55 0.57
N ASN A 188 7.96 21.34 0.00
CA ASN A 188 8.58 21.05 -1.27
C ASN A 188 7.56 21.30 -2.42
N ILE A 189 7.59 22.44 -3.11
CA ILE A 189 6.82 22.60 -4.36
C ILE A 189 7.73 22.19 -5.52
N PRO A 190 7.37 21.14 -6.27
CA PRO A 190 8.13 20.75 -7.44
C PRO A 190 7.96 21.81 -8.52
N PHE A 191 9.04 22.51 -8.88
CA PHE A 191 9.07 23.37 -10.06
C PHE A 191 10.27 22.99 -10.94
N GLN A 192 10.11 23.10 -12.25
CA GLN A 192 11.19 22.87 -13.20
C GLN A 192 11.96 24.18 -13.42
N PRO A 193 13.24 24.28 -13.06
CA PRO A 193 14.01 25.51 -13.21
C PRO A 193 14.31 25.80 -14.68
N GLU A 194 13.78 26.91 -15.20
CA GLU A 194 14.13 27.45 -16.52
C GLU A 194 15.44 28.26 -16.49
N GLY A 195 16.52 27.67 -15.96
CA GLY A 195 17.85 27.89 -16.52
C GLY A 195 18.87 28.85 -15.89
N ASN A 196 18.68 29.57 -14.76
CA ASN A 196 19.84 30.24 -14.11
C ASN A 196 19.78 30.65 -12.62
N THR A 197 18.85 30.15 -11.82
CA THR A 197 18.95 30.19 -10.35
C THR A 197 18.23 28.95 -9.85
N GLN A 198 18.81 28.19 -8.90
CA GLN A 198 18.00 27.22 -8.19
C GLN A 198 17.08 28.02 -7.27
N GLN A 199 15.80 28.06 -7.58
CA GLN A 199 14.80 28.44 -6.59
C GLN A 199 14.69 27.24 -5.65
N LEU A 200 15.70 27.03 -4.79
CA LEU A 200 15.45 26.20 -3.62
C LEU A 200 14.43 26.99 -2.83
N GLN A 201 13.22 26.46 -2.78
CA GLN A 201 12.08 27.05 -2.12
C GLN A 201 12.24 26.93 -0.61
N GLN A 202 13.35 27.44 -0.08
CA GLN A 202 13.63 27.52 1.34
C GLN A 202 13.00 28.80 1.90
N PHE A 203 11.67 28.86 1.82
CA PHE A 203 10.90 29.52 2.88
C PHE A 203 10.51 28.50 3.97
N ASP A 204 11.23 27.38 4.04
CA ASP A 204 11.30 26.53 5.23
C ASP A 204 11.95 27.35 6.35
N ARG A 205 11.12 28.10 7.07
CA ARG A 205 11.54 28.82 8.27
C ARG A 205 11.23 27.92 9.44
N ILE A 206 12.29 27.40 10.04
CA ILE A 206 12.19 26.59 11.24
C ILE A 206 12.82 27.40 12.35
N PHE A 207 11.99 28.00 13.20
CA PHE A 207 12.47 28.71 14.37
C PHE A 207 11.54 28.50 15.55
N ILE A 208 12.13 28.59 16.74
CA ILE A 208 11.43 28.58 18.02
C ILE A 208 12.00 29.73 18.85
N THR A 209 11.14 30.62 19.29
CA THR A 209 11.43 31.74 20.18
C THR A 209 10.82 31.48 21.54
N LEU A 210 11.63 31.57 22.58
CA LEU A 210 11.20 31.65 23.97
C LEU A 210 11.39 33.08 24.42
N GLU A 211 10.33 33.72 24.88
CA GLU A 211 10.36 35.12 25.32
C GLU A 211 9.96 35.23 26.79
N HIS A 212 10.74 36.02 27.51
CA HIS A 212 10.51 36.45 28.88
C HIS A 212 10.59 37.98 28.94
N ALA A 213 10.06 38.59 30.00
CA ALA A 213 10.06 40.05 30.17
C ALA A 213 11.45 40.74 30.07
N ARG A 214 12.54 39.99 30.26
CA ARG A 214 13.92 40.51 30.28
C ARG A 214 14.85 39.86 29.25
N TRP A 215 14.43 38.79 28.60
CA TRP A 215 15.30 38.06 27.69
C TRP A 215 14.46 37.34 26.62
N ALA A 216 15.06 37.11 25.46
CA ALA A 216 14.49 36.30 24.39
C ALA A 216 15.56 35.35 23.87
N LEU A 217 15.18 34.09 23.66
CA LEU A 217 16.04 33.06 23.09
C LEU A 217 15.36 32.52 21.82
N THR A 218 15.96 32.76 20.66
CA THR A 218 15.49 32.20 19.39
C THR A 218 16.46 31.13 18.91
N ALA A 219 15.95 29.96 18.56
CA ALA A 219 16.73 28.84 18.03
C ALA A 219 16.18 28.42 16.65
N GLY A 220 17.08 28.00 15.77
CA GLY A 220 16.78 27.61 14.40
C GLY A 220 17.26 28.68 13.40
N ASP A 221 16.38 29.04 12.48
CA ASP A 221 16.67 30.02 11.45
C ASP A 221 16.46 31.43 11.96
N VAL A 222 17.56 32.17 12.11
CA VAL A 222 17.54 33.53 12.66
C VAL A 222 18.16 34.51 11.68
N VAL A 223 17.58 35.71 11.64
CA VAL A 223 18.10 36.84 10.86
C VAL A 223 18.83 37.76 11.81
N LEU A 224 20.15 37.74 11.74
CA LEU A 224 21.00 38.65 12.49
C LEU A 224 21.05 39.98 11.75
N GLN A 225 20.41 41.00 12.32
CA GLN A 225 20.44 42.36 11.80
C GLN A 225 20.69 43.36 12.92
N ASN A 226 21.45 44.41 12.63
CA ASN A 226 21.67 45.49 13.58
C ASN A 226 20.50 46.49 13.56
N ARG A 227 20.24 47.13 14.70
CA ARG A 227 19.37 48.31 14.78
C ARG A 227 20.00 49.50 14.02
N PRO A 228 19.23 50.54 13.65
CA PRO A 228 19.74 51.70 12.93
C PRO A 228 20.96 52.28 13.64
N SER A 229 22.14 52.05 13.07
CA SER A 229 23.43 52.47 13.59
C SER A 229 24.21 53.11 12.45
N HIS A 230 25.01 54.11 12.80
CA HIS A 230 25.94 54.72 11.87
C HIS A 230 27.09 53.76 11.53
N PHE A 231 27.50 52.92 12.49
CA PHE A 231 28.62 51.99 12.35
C PHE A 231 28.16 50.53 12.38
N MET A 232 28.97 49.65 11.77
CA MET A 232 28.81 48.18 11.78
C MET A 232 27.40 47.70 11.41
N ARG A 233 26.97 48.01 10.19
CA ARG A 233 25.73 47.46 9.62
C ARG A 233 25.97 46.04 9.12
N PHE A 234 25.13 45.10 9.51
CA PHE A 234 25.16 43.74 9.02
C PHE A 234 23.75 43.17 8.92
N TYR A 235 23.58 42.27 7.95
CA TYR A 235 22.38 41.47 7.75
C TYR A 235 22.84 40.08 7.37
N LYS A 236 22.56 39.08 8.21
CA LYS A 236 23.00 37.70 7.99
C LYS A 236 21.88 36.72 8.32
N ASN A 237 21.54 35.88 7.34
CA ASN A 237 20.69 34.72 7.55
C ASN A 237 21.56 33.56 8.05
N VAL A 238 21.28 33.08 9.25
CA VAL A 238 22.09 32.06 9.91
C VAL A 238 21.20 30.99 10.54
N GLN A 239 21.76 29.81 10.74
CA GLN A 239 21.12 28.73 11.47
C GLN A 239 21.86 28.56 12.81
N GLY A 240 21.15 28.67 13.92
CA GLY A 240 21.74 28.60 15.24
C GLY A 240 20.85 29.14 16.35
N GLY A 241 21.48 29.69 17.39
CA GLY A 241 20.80 30.32 18.52
C GLY A 241 21.13 31.80 18.62
N LEU A 242 20.13 32.62 18.93
CA LEU A 242 20.22 34.04 19.23
C LEU A 242 19.65 34.27 20.63
N PHE A 243 20.47 34.79 21.53
CA PHE A 243 20.05 35.18 22.87
C PHE A 243 20.12 36.70 23.00
N GLU A 244 19.00 37.31 23.38
CA GLU A 244 18.86 38.75 23.57
C GLU A 244 18.49 39.05 25.02
N LEU A 245 19.18 40.02 25.61
CA LEU A 245 18.92 40.56 26.94
C LEU A 245 18.39 41.98 26.79
N LYS A 246 17.19 42.23 27.33
CA LYS A 246 16.57 43.56 27.40
C LYS A 246 16.93 44.16 28.76
N THR A 247 17.68 45.26 28.77
CA THR A 247 18.05 46.01 29.98
C THR A 247 17.40 47.40 29.97
N GLY A 248 17.13 47.95 31.15
CA GLY A 248 16.46 49.25 31.32
C GLY A 248 14.98 49.12 31.70
N LYS A 249 14.52 50.01 32.58
CA LYS A 249 13.12 50.06 33.06
C LYS A 249 12.28 51.10 32.31
N THR A 250 12.92 52.04 31.63
CA THR A 250 12.29 53.15 30.90
C THR A 250 12.69 53.10 29.42
N PRO A 251 11.84 53.56 28.49
CA PRO A 251 12.13 53.55 27.04
C PRO A 251 13.42 54.29 26.68
N GLU A 252 13.77 55.35 27.42
CA GLU A 252 14.96 56.17 27.19
C GLU A 252 16.28 55.49 27.59
N ASN A 253 16.25 54.55 28.55
CA ASN A 253 17.41 53.79 29.01
C ASN A 253 17.35 52.31 28.61
N ALA A 254 16.54 51.98 27.60
CA ALA A 254 16.37 50.61 27.13
C ALA A 254 17.59 50.19 26.27
N GLY A 255 18.42 49.31 26.82
CA GLY A 255 19.50 48.64 26.09
C GLY A 255 19.09 47.24 25.64
N THR A 256 19.68 46.76 24.55
CA THR A 256 19.55 45.35 24.16
C THR A 256 20.92 44.81 23.81
N SER A 257 21.33 43.75 24.51
CA SER A 257 22.57 43.04 24.25
C SER A 257 22.22 41.69 23.64
N ALA A 258 22.83 41.35 22.51
CA ALA A 258 22.54 40.12 21.79
C ALA A 258 23.82 39.31 21.58
N VAL A 259 23.73 38.00 21.79
CA VAL A 259 24.80 37.03 21.52
C VAL A 259 24.22 35.93 20.64
N ALA A 260 24.90 35.60 19.54
CA ALA A 260 24.46 34.57 18.62
C ALA A 260 25.55 33.51 18.41
N PHE A 261 25.14 32.24 18.42
CA PHE A 261 25.96 31.08 18.08
C PHE A 261 25.34 30.44 16.85
N SER A 262 25.98 30.57 15.69
CA SER A 262 25.34 30.20 14.43
C SER A 262 26.31 29.86 13.33
N VAL A 263 25.80 29.15 12.33
CA VAL A 263 26.46 28.86 11.06
C VAL A 263 25.76 29.67 9.98
N ALA A 264 26.52 30.37 9.14
CA ALA A 264 25.96 31.14 8.04
C ALA A 264 25.41 30.20 6.96
N LYS A 265 24.18 30.45 6.49
CA LYS A 265 23.56 29.67 5.40
C LYS A 265 24.17 29.96 4.01
N GLY A 266 24.88 31.08 3.88
CA GLY A 266 25.50 31.49 2.63
C GLY A 266 26.54 32.61 2.81
N LYS A 267 27.24 32.92 1.72
CA LYS A 267 28.24 34.00 1.65
C LYS A 267 27.67 35.16 0.84
N PHE A 268 27.60 36.34 1.43
CA PHE A 268 27.27 37.55 0.68
C PHE A 268 28.47 37.98 -0.17
N ALA A 269 28.19 38.34 -1.41
CA ALA A 269 29.18 38.77 -2.38
C ALA A 269 28.65 39.99 -3.13
N SER A 270 29.54 40.92 -3.45
CA SER A 270 29.27 41.98 -4.41
C SER A 270 30.09 41.70 -5.65
N ILE A 271 29.40 41.50 -6.78
CA ILE A 271 30.00 41.11 -8.05
C ILE A 271 29.67 42.22 -9.04
N ASN A 272 30.69 42.79 -9.66
CA ASN A 272 30.51 43.69 -10.79
C ASN A 272 30.39 42.84 -12.05
N VAL A 273 29.27 42.96 -12.75
CA VAL A 273 29.04 42.28 -14.02
C VAL A 273 29.40 43.25 -15.14
N GLU A 274 30.40 42.90 -15.94
CA GLU A 274 30.76 43.68 -17.12
C GLU A 274 29.80 43.30 -18.27
N PRO A 275 29.00 44.26 -18.79
CA PRO A 275 28.05 43.98 -19.86
C PRO A 275 28.80 43.70 -21.16
N ILE A 276 28.37 42.67 -21.89
CA ILE A 276 28.92 42.33 -23.20
C ILE A 276 27.97 42.88 -24.26
N GLU A 277 28.51 43.66 -25.21
CA GLU A 277 27.71 44.20 -26.31
C GLU A 277 26.98 43.07 -27.06
N SER A 278 25.72 43.31 -27.40
CA SER A 278 24.82 42.34 -28.03
C SER A 278 24.43 41.11 -27.20
N VAL A 279 24.75 41.07 -25.89
CA VAL A 279 24.33 40.00 -24.98
C VAL A 279 23.37 40.56 -23.92
N GLN A 280 22.09 40.22 -24.03
CA GLN A 280 21.07 40.61 -23.04
C GLN A 280 21.02 39.68 -21.80
N GLY A 281 21.80 38.59 -21.79
CA GLY A 281 21.88 37.61 -20.70
C GLY A 281 21.50 36.19 -21.17
N PRO A 282 21.59 35.17 -20.28
CA PRO A 282 22.01 35.21 -18.87
C PRO A 282 23.53 35.38 -18.69
N TYR A 283 23.93 36.20 -17.70
CA TYR A 283 25.34 36.37 -17.33
C TYR A 283 25.78 35.25 -16.38
N LYS A 284 26.98 34.70 -16.63
CA LYS A 284 27.60 33.73 -15.72
C LYS A 284 28.32 34.47 -14.60
N LEU A 285 27.83 34.33 -13.37
CA LEU A 285 28.46 34.89 -12.20
C LEU A 285 29.58 33.96 -11.70
N ARG A 286 30.65 34.54 -11.16
CA ARG A 286 31.73 33.84 -10.47
C ARG A 286 31.76 34.26 -9.01
N GLY A 287 32.07 33.32 -8.12
CA GLY A 287 32.19 33.62 -6.70
C GLY A 287 33.40 34.52 -6.40
N PRO A 288 33.41 35.18 -5.24
CA PRO A 288 34.50 36.10 -4.85
C PRO A 288 35.89 35.45 -4.81
N GLU A 289 35.97 34.13 -4.58
CA GLU A 289 37.25 33.40 -4.51
C GLU A 289 37.54 32.63 -5.82
N GLY A 290 36.85 32.99 -6.91
CA GLY A 290 37.00 32.32 -8.20
C GLY A 290 36.18 31.04 -8.34
N GLU A 291 35.21 30.79 -7.45
CA GLU A 291 34.30 29.66 -7.56
C GLU A 291 33.50 29.75 -8.87
N GLN A 292 33.50 28.68 -9.65
CA GLN A 292 32.65 28.54 -10.83
C GLN A 292 31.34 27.87 -10.40
N PHE A 293 30.23 28.18 -11.10
CA PHE A 293 28.89 27.60 -10.83
C PHE A 293 28.31 27.96 -9.46
N ILE A 294 28.36 29.25 -9.09
CA ILE A 294 27.66 29.73 -7.91
C ILE A 294 26.14 29.72 -8.12
N VAL A 295 25.41 29.39 -7.07
CA VAL A 295 23.95 29.47 -7.04
C VAL A 295 23.57 30.69 -6.24
N VAL A 296 22.82 31.60 -6.86
CA VAL A 296 22.25 32.76 -6.17
C VAL A 296 20.89 32.38 -5.62
N LEU A 297 20.68 32.65 -4.32
CA LEU A 297 19.42 32.40 -3.65
C LEU A 297 18.40 33.46 -4.06
N ALA A 298 17.27 33.05 -4.63
CA ALA A 298 16.23 33.96 -5.07
C ALA A 298 15.71 34.86 -3.93
N GLY A 299 15.57 36.16 -4.20
CA GLY A 299 15.16 37.18 -3.23
C GLY A 299 16.29 37.67 -2.32
N SER A 300 17.52 37.15 -2.48
CA SER A 300 18.71 37.67 -1.79
C SER A 300 19.50 38.68 -2.63
N GLU A 301 19.14 38.82 -3.91
CA GLU A 301 19.80 39.69 -4.87
C GLU A 301 19.48 41.15 -4.64
N LYS A 302 20.48 42.01 -4.87
CA LYS A 302 20.29 43.44 -5.03
C LYS A 302 21.05 43.87 -6.27
N VAL A 303 20.33 44.41 -7.26
CA VAL A 303 20.93 44.82 -8.53
C VAL A 303 21.00 46.33 -8.57
N TYR A 304 22.21 46.85 -8.75
CA TYR A 304 22.46 48.27 -8.88
C TYR A 304 22.86 48.59 -10.32
N LEU A 305 22.29 49.64 -10.88
CA LEU A 305 22.73 50.27 -12.13
C LEU A 305 23.07 51.72 -11.82
N ASP A 306 24.31 52.11 -12.10
CA ASP A 306 24.83 53.47 -11.82
C ASP A 306 24.56 53.95 -10.38
N GLY A 307 24.69 53.04 -9.41
CA GLY A 307 24.45 53.32 -7.99
C GLY A 307 22.98 53.40 -7.58
N ARG A 308 22.02 53.21 -8.50
CA ARG A 308 20.60 53.12 -8.20
C ARG A 308 20.16 51.67 -8.08
N LEU A 309 19.47 51.34 -6.99
CA LEU A 309 18.88 50.02 -6.77
C LEU A 309 17.71 49.83 -7.77
N LEU A 310 17.76 48.77 -8.57
CA LEU A 310 16.70 48.38 -9.51
C LEU A 310 15.79 47.29 -8.94
N VAL A 311 16.39 46.30 -8.26
CA VAL A 311 15.76 45.15 -7.61
C VAL A 311 16.44 44.90 -6.29
#